data_AF-A0A177DGR0-F1
#
_entry.id   AF-A0A177DGR0-F1
#
_cell.length_a   1.000
_cell.length_b   1.000
_cell.length_c   1.000
_cell.angle_alpha   90.00
_cell.angle_beta   90.00
_cell.angle_gamma   90.00
#
_symmetry.space_group_name_H-M   'P 1'
#
loop_
_entity.id
_entity.type
_entity.pdbx_description
1 polymer ?
#
loop_
_entity_poly.entity_id
_entity_poly.type
_entity_poly.pdbx_seq_one_letter_code
_entity_poly.pdbx_strand_id
1 'polypeptide(L)'
;MARLSGSFQKLHTKLSGWRRLAILNIGAMVLLTLLLCGFTVASILKTDLSEIANEGYNYDEASRGDAVRNTFLFHSSLCTEPTARNVNTVLHLIVNAVSSAVLASSNFFSQVLSSPSRAEVDVSHARGRSLDVGVISWRNALGLSPFKTVAWVALLVTSLPLHLLFNSAILQSADSEGSHAQDGGNCYVGVSNPLLLTVTLACLVKVIICVMIVWVLGPQESLVTPGDAVASFISVPDSYTADRLELLVKHPKHKADSGSPILWRYTPLRRSSCISRWTWTYTYAFFVACILVAAGVLGKEYQMIKNDEMDQQSLRDSSSPLTIIPPNSSVPFITTVLLANIPQLLLSVWYFAYNAILTRLQLSQEWALYSTSSRPLRVSQPRGQQVGTYRLQLPYKYSILLIILSAVLHFLLSESSFVVLFTDGMYLDKDAIYRFNTKALTLDIRRWDCRTGRFEGLPNPAI
;
A
#
# COMPACT_ATOMS: atom_id res chain seq x y z
N MET A 1 -45.50 -16.56 -4.76
CA MET A 1 -44.61 -15.43 -5.17
C MET A 1 -44.41 -14.36 -4.09
N ALA A 2 -45.40 -14.04 -3.23
CA ALA A 2 -45.24 -13.00 -2.19
C ALA A 2 -44.21 -13.30 -1.07
N ARG A 3 -44.02 -14.56 -0.65
CA ARG A 3 -42.97 -14.94 0.35
C ARG A 3 -41.54 -14.85 -0.21
N LEU A 4 -41.35 -15.11 -1.50
CA LEU A 4 -40.07 -14.93 -2.19
C LEU A 4 -39.73 -13.45 -2.33
N SER A 5 -40.71 -12.58 -2.64
CA SER A 5 -40.51 -11.13 -2.68
C SER A 5 -40.19 -10.55 -1.30
N GLY A 6 -40.83 -11.01 -0.22
CA GLY A 6 -40.51 -10.58 1.15
C GLY A 6 -39.12 -11.01 1.63
N SER A 7 -38.66 -12.20 1.24
CA SER A 7 -37.29 -12.67 1.54
C SER A 7 -36.24 -11.92 0.71
N PHE A 8 -36.51 -11.70 -0.58
CA PHE A 8 -35.65 -10.88 -1.45
C PHE A 8 -35.55 -9.44 -0.97
N GLN A 9 -36.65 -8.84 -0.50
CA GLN A 9 -36.68 -7.47 -0.01
C GLN A 9 -36.03 -7.32 1.37
N LYS A 10 -36.13 -8.33 2.25
CA LYS A 10 -35.33 -8.43 3.49
C LYS A 10 -33.84 -8.66 3.24
N LEU A 11 -33.48 -9.40 2.19
CA LEU A 11 -32.09 -9.60 1.77
C LEU A 11 -31.54 -8.31 1.14
N HIS A 12 -32.33 -7.61 0.34
CA HIS A 12 -31.96 -6.37 -0.34
C HIS A 12 -31.81 -5.18 0.62
N THR A 13 -32.57 -5.14 1.72
CA THR A 13 -32.37 -4.17 2.82
C THR A 13 -31.15 -4.52 3.68
N LYS A 14 -30.85 -5.81 3.91
CA LYS A 14 -29.62 -6.27 4.57
C LYS A 14 -28.35 -6.02 3.75
N LEU A 15 -28.42 -6.09 2.42
CA LEU A 15 -27.35 -5.70 1.50
C LEU A 15 -27.63 -4.29 0.94
N SER A 16 -27.60 -3.23 1.74
CA SER A 16 -27.69 -1.85 1.23
C SER A 16 -26.46 -1.02 1.62
N GLY A 17 -26.18 0.04 0.85
CA GLY A 17 -25.03 0.92 1.05
C GLY A 17 -23.68 0.23 0.89
N TRP A 18 -22.76 0.52 1.81
CA TRP A 18 -21.37 0.05 1.76
C TRP A 18 -21.22 -1.48 1.88
N ARG A 19 -22.20 -2.18 2.45
CA ARG A 19 -22.14 -3.64 2.63
C ARG A 19 -22.08 -4.42 1.32
N ARG A 20 -22.75 -3.93 0.26
CA ARG A 20 -22.66 -4.56 -1.07
C ARG A 20 -21.22 -4.59 -1.56
N LEU A 21 -20.54 -3.44 -1.45
CA LEU A 21 -19.16 -3.31 -1.86
C LEU A 21 -18.22 -4.08 -0.92
N ALA A 22 -18.54 -4.15 0.37
CA ALA A 22 -17.80 -4.97 1.33
C ALA A 22 -17.81 -6.46 0.96
N ILE A 23 -18.98 -7.00 0.57
CA ILE A 23 -19.10 -8.40 0.15
C ILE A 23 -18.30 -8.67 -1.13
N LEU A 24 -18.34 -7.75 -2.11
CA LEU A 24 -17.51 -7.85 -3.32
C LEU A 24 -16.01 -7.82 -2.99
N ASN A 25 -15.58 -6.92 -2.10
CA ASN A 25 -14.19 -6.86 -1.64
C ASN A 25 -13.77 -8.14 -0.91
N ILE A 26 -14.62 -8.68 -0.03
CA ILE A 26 -14.36 -9.95 0.65
C ILE A 26 -14.23 -11.08 -0.37
N GLY A 27 -15.14 -11.18 -1.34
CA GLY A 27 -15.06 -12.21 -2.39
C GLY A 27 -13.76 -12.14 -3.17
N ALA A 28 -13.34 -10.93 -3.58
CA ALA A 28 -12.05 -10.72 -4.25
C ALA A 28 -10.85 -11.09 -3.36
N MET A 29 -10.86 -10.68 -2.09
CA MET A 29 -9.79 -11.02 -1.13
C MET A 29 -9.72 -12.52 -0.86
N VAL A 30 -10.86 -13.20 -0.73
CA VAL A 30 -10.94 -14.66 -0.57
C VAL A 30 -10.31 -15.35 -1.79
N LEU A 31 -10.70 -14.95 -3.00
CA LEU A 31 -10.14 -15.51 -4.23
C LEU A 31 -8.62 -15.33 -4.30
N LEU A 32 -8.13 -14.11 -4.09
CA LEU A 32 -6.69 -13.82 -4.08
C LEU A 32 -5.95 -14.62 -3.01
N THR A 33 -6.53 -14.74 -1.82
CA THR A 33 -5.93 -15.51 -0.71
C THR A 33 -5.91 -17.00 -1.02
N LEU A 34 -6.96 -17.56 -1.62
CA LEU A 34 -7.00 -18.97 -2.03
C LEU A 34 -5.97 -19.26 -3.13
N LEU A 35 -5.79 -18.36 -4.08
CA LEU A 35 -4.73 -18.48 -5.10
C LEU A 35 -3.34 -18.45 -4.45
N LEU A 36 -3.09 -17.54 -3.49
CA LEU A 36 -1.84 -17.50 -2.73
C LEU A 36 -1.63 -18.75 -1.89
N CYS A 37 -2.66 -19.26 -1.22
CA CYS A 37 -2.60 -20.52 -0.47
C CYS A 37 -2.24 -21.69 -1.38
N GLY A 38 -2.94 -21.83 -2.52
CA GLY A 38 -2.67 -22.90 -3.48
C GLY A 38 -1.25 -22.84 -4.03
N PHE A 39 -0.76 -21.64 -4.37
CA PHE A 39 0.61 -21.45 -4.81
C PHE A 39 1.63 -21.75 -3.71
N THR A 40 1.38 -21.31 -2.46
CA THR A 40 2.25 -21.58 -1.31
C THR A 40 2.35 -23.09 -1.04
N VAL A 41 1.22 -23.80 -1.01
CA VAL A 41 1.20 -25.25 -0.80
C VAL A 41 1.91 -25.98 -1.93
N ALA A 42 1.65 -25.60 -3.19
CA ALA A 42 2.33 -26.21 -4.34
C ALA A 42 3.86 -25.98 -4.30
N SER A 43 4.30 -24.78 -3.90
CA SER A 43 5.71 -24.42 -3.77
C SER A 43 6.41 -25.24 -2.68
N ILE A 44 5.77 -25.39 -1.52
CA ILE A 44 6.27 -26.22 -0.41
C ILE A 44 6.37 -27.69 -0.84
N LEU A 45 5.29 -28.27 -1.36
CA LEU A 45 5.27 -29.68 -1.79
C LEU A 45 6.35 -29.98 -2.83
N LYS A 46 6.59 -29.07 -3.80
CA LYS A 46 7.65 -29.24 -4.79
C LYS A 46 9.05 -29.12 -4.21
N THR A 47 9.22 -28.33 -3.15
CA THR A 47 10.50 -28.21 -2.43
C THR A 47 10.80 -29.50 -1.68
N ASP A 48 9.81 -30.05 -0.96
CA ASP A 48 9.97 -31.31 -0.24
C ASP A 48 10.24 -32.49 -1.20
N LEU A 49 9.54 -32.53 -2.34
CA LEU A 49 9.75 -33.53 -3.40
C LEU A 49 11.16 -33.47 -3.98
N SER A 50 11.72 -32.26 -4.16
CA SER A 50 13.08 -32.12 -4.68
C SER A 50 14.14 -32.49 -3.64
N GLU A 51 13.85 -32.34 -2.35
CA GLU A 51 14.72 -32.79 -1.28
C GLU A 51 14.78 -34.33 -1.21
N ILE A 52 13.63 -35.01 -1.23
CA ILE A 52 13.53 -36.48 -1.25
C ILE A 52 14.21 -37.08 -2.49
N ALA A 53 14.05 -36.46 -3.67
CA ALA A 53 14.70 -36.95 -4.89
C ALA A 53 16.24 -36.87 -4.83
N ASN A 54 16.78 -35.99 -3.99
CA ASN A 54 18.22 -35.77 -3.83
C ASN A 54 18.81 -36.46 -2.58
N GLU A 55 18.01 -37.25 -1.85
CA GLU A 55 18.33 -37.92 -0.57
C GLU A 55 19.44 -39.01 -0.66
N GLY A 56 20.16 -39.10 -1.78
CA GLY A 56 21.31 -39.98 -1.99
C GLY A 56 22.63 -39.27 -2.31
N TYR A 57 22.64 -37.94 -2.41
CA TYR A 57 23.85 -37.16 -2.61
C TYR A 57 24.29 -36.50 -1.29
N ASN A 58 25.43 -36.93 -0.76
CA ASN A 58 25.99 -36.44 0.50
C ASN A 58 26.63 -35.05 0.28
N TYR A 59 25.83 -33.99 0.39
CA TYR A 59 26.29 -32.60 0.37
C TYR A 59 26.28 -32.02 1.78
N ASP A 60 27.27 -31.18 2.10
CA ASP A 60 27.37 -30.52 3.40
C ASP A 60 26.20 -29.55 3.65
N GLU A 61 25.16 -30.04 4.32
CA GLU A 61 23.99 -29.29 4.80
C GLU A 61 24.36 -27.97 5.49
N ALA A 62 25.52 -27.91 6.15
CA ALA A 62 26.00 -26.75 6.91
C ALA A 62 26.26 -25.48 6.06
N SER A 63 26.34 -25.62 4.72
CA SER A 63 26.57 -24.51 3.78
C SER A 63 25.29 -23.76 3.37
N ARG A 64 24.11 -24.38 3.50
CA ARG A 64 22.84 -23.82 3.02
C ARG A 64 22.13 -23.05 4.14
N GLY A 65 22.02 -21.73 4.00
CA GLY A 65 21.33 -20.89 4.99
C GLY A 65 19.84 -21.21 5.13
N ASP A 66 19.30 -21.12 6.35
CA ASP A 66 17.91 -21.50 6.68
C ASP A 66 16.83 -20.82 5.82
N ALA A 67 17.07 -19.59 5.37
CA ALA A 67 16.12 -18.87 4.50
C ALA A 67 16.10 -19.38 3.05
N VAL A 68 17.15 -20.11 2.66
CA VAL A 68 17.44 -20.56 1.30
C VAL A 68 17.15 -22.04 1.11
N ARG A 69 17.26 -22.84 2.18
CA ARG A 69 16.83 -24.25 2.22
C ARG A 69 15.40 -24.44 1.72
N ASN A 70 14.50 -23.52 2.08
CA ASN A 70 13.08 -23.57 1.73
C ASN A 70 12.70 -22.70 0.53
N THR A 71 13.58 -22.60 -0.47
CA THR A 71 13.30 -21.85 -1.70
C THR A 71 13.01 -22.79 -2.86
N PHE A 72 11.84 -22.63 -3.48
CA PHE A 72 11.47 -23.36 -4.69
C PHE A 72 12.03 -22.66 -5.92
N LEU A 73 13.05 -23.25 -6.55
CA LEU A 73 13.57 -22.82 -7.84
C LEU A 73 12.71 -23.40 -8.97
N PHE A 74 12.15 -22.55 -9.82
CA PHE A 74 11.23 -23.00 -10.88
C PHE A 74 11.68 -22.59 -12.30
N HIS A 75 12.67 -21.71 -12.42
CA HIS A 75 13.19 -21.28 -13.70
C HIS A 75 14.71 -21.11 -13.66
N SER A 76 15.39 -21.51 -14.73
CA SER A 76 16.83 -21.34 -14.95
C SER A 76 17.08 -20.94 -16.41
N SER A 77 17.94 -19.96 -16.63
CA SER A 77 18.44 -19.57 -17.95
C SER A 77 19.89 -19.12 -17.85
N LEU A 78 20.60 -19.02 -18.97
CA LEU A 78 21.91 -18.34 -18.99
C LEU A 78 21.75 -16.90 -18.47
N CYS A 79 22.68 -16.42 -17.63
CA CYS A 79 22.64 -15.06 -17.11
C CYS A 79 22.78 -13.98 -18.20
N THR A 80 23.31 -14.34 -19.37
CA THR A 80 23.40 -13.48 -20.55
C THR A 80 22.05 -13.27 -21.25
N GLU A 81 21.10 -14.17 -21.05
CA GLU A 81 19.76 -14.06 -21.61
C GLU A 81 18.85 -13.17 -20.76
N PRO A 82 17.97 -12.36 -21.38
CA PRO A 82 17.03 -11.52 -20.64
C PRO A 82 15.89 -12.32 -19.99
N THR A 83 15.79 -13.63 -20.23
CA THR A 83 14.65 -14.48 -19.86
C THR A 83 14.40 -14.49 -18.36
N ALA A 84 15.39 -14.83 -17.53
CA ALA A 84 15.25 -14.82 -16.07
C ALA A 84 14.85 -13.43 -15.53
N ARG A 85 15.44 -12.37 -16.09
CA ARG A 85 15.09 -10.98 -15.71
C ARG A 85 13.64 -10.66 -16.05
N ASN A 86 13.17 -11.02 -17.25
CA ASN A 86 11.79 -10.78 -17.66
C ASN A 86 10.79 -11.53 -16.77
N VAL A 87 11.08 -12.79 -16.44
CA VAL A 87 10.27 -13.59 -15.51
C VAL A 87 10.21 -12.91 -14.14
N ASN A 88 11.35 -12.48 -13.60
CA ASN A 88 11.42 -11.76 -12.33
C ASN A 88 10.56 -10.48 -12.35
N THR A 89 10.73 -9.62 -13.37
CA THR A 89 9.96 -8.39 -13.52
C THR A 89 8.45 -8.64 -13.63
N VAL A 90 8.02 -9.67 -14.37
CA VAL A 90 6.59 -10.03 -14.49
C VAL A 90 6.03 -10.50 -13.14
N LEU A 91 6.79 -11.30 -12.38
CA LEU A 91 6.35 -11.77 -11.08
C LEU A 91 6.24 -10.61 -10.07
N HIS A 92 7.18 -9.67 -10.06
CA HIS A 92 7.07 -8.46 -9.25
C HIS A 92 5.87 -7.59 -9.67
N LEU A 93 5.55 -7.50 -10.96
CA LEU A 93 4.35 -6.81 -11.42
C LEU A 93 3.08 -7.46 -10.83
N ILE A 94 2.99 -8.79 -10.86
CA ILE A 94 1.86 -9.54 -10.28
C ILE A 94 1.80 -9.32 -8.76
N VAL A 95 2.92 -9.48 -8.05
CA VAL A 95 3.00 -9.30 -6.59
C VAL A 95 2.56 -7.90 -6.17
N ASN A 96 3.05 -6.86 -6.86
CA ASN A 96 2.66 -5.48 -6.55
C ASN A 96 1.19 -5.19 -6.89
N ALA A 97 0.64 -5.80 -7.95
CA ALA A 97 -0.78 -5.69 -8.28
C ALA A 97 -1.67 -6.35 -7.21
N VAL A 98 -1.31 -7.57 -6.76
CA VAL A 98 -2.01 -8.28 -5.68
C VAL A 98 -1.91 -7.51 -4.36
N SER A 99 -0.72 -7.05 -3.99
CA SER A 99 -0.49 -6.23 -2.79
C SER A 99 -1.33 -4.96 -2.80
N SER A 100 -1.37 -4.25 -3.93
CA SER A 100 -2.17 -3.04 -4.11
C SER A 100 -3.67 -3.31 -3.97
N ALA A 101 -4.17 -4.41 -4.53
CA ALA A 101 -5.58 -4.80 -4.40
C ALA A 101 -5.96 -5.12 -2.95
N VAL A 102 -5.13 -5.92 -2.24
CA VAL A 102 -5.34 -6.26 -0.83
C VAL A 102 -5.27 -5.02 0.07
N LEU A 103 -4.36 -4.08 -0.22
CA LEU A 103 -4.25 -2.82 0.49
C LEU A 103 -5.48 -1.93 0.26
N ALA A 104 -5.97 -1.83 -0.98
CA ALA A 104 -7.17 -1.06 -1.30
C ALA A 104 -8.40 -1.59 -0.54
N SER A 105 -8.58 -2.91 -0.47
CA SER A 105 -9.63 -3.53 0.35
C SER A 105 -9.42 -3.29 1.84
N SER A 106 -8.19 -3.40 2.35
CA SER A 106 -7.88 -3.09 3.76
C SER A 106 -8.19 -1.62 4.10
N ASN A 107 -7.91 -0.69 3.20
CA ASN A 107 -8.23 0.73 3.34
C ASN A 107 -9.75 0.95 3.37
N PHE A 108 -10.52 0.25 2.52
CA PHE A 108 -11.99 0.29 2.55
C PHE A 108 -12.54 -0.11 3.93
N PHE A 109 -12.10 -1.23 4.50
CA PHE A 109 -12.56 -1.67 5.82
C PHE A 109 -12.08 -0.77 6.95
N SER A 110 -10.86 -0.24 6.84
CA SER A 110 -10.31 0.75 7.79
C SER A 110 -11.14 2.04 7.82
N GLN A 111 -11.67 2.47 6.68
CA GLN A 111 -12.59 3.60 6.59
C GLN A 111 -13.92 3.31 7.29
N VAL A 112 -14.52 2.14 7.05
CA VAL A 112 -15.75 1.71 7.73
C VAL A 112 -15.56 1.65 9.25
N LEU A 113 -14.46 1.09 9.72
CA LEU A 113 -14.12 1.00 11.14
C LEU A 113 -13.88 2.36 11.79
N SER A 114 -13.40 3.34 11.02
CA SER A 114 -13.20 4.72 11.49
C SER A 114 -14.49 5.54 11.49
N SER A 115 -15.57 5.05 10.86
CA SER A 115 -16.87 5.71 10.82
C SER A 115 -17.64 5.45 12.12
N PRO A 116 -18.07 6.50 12.84
CA PRO A 116 -18.83 6.34 14.07
C PRO A 116 -20.30 5.96 13.78
N SER A 117 -20.97 5.30 14.72
CA SER A 117 -22.44 5.17 14.72
C SER A 117 -23.09 6.38 15.40
N ARG A 118 -24.40 6.55 15.22
CA ARG A 118 -25.15 7.62 15.90
C ARG A 118 -25.03 7.53 17.44
N ALA A 119 -25.10 6.33 17.99
CA ALA A 119 -24.93 6.10 19.42
C ALA A 119 -23.51 6.42 19.92
N GLU A 120 -22.47 6.11 19.14
CA GLU A 120 -21.08 6.48 19.49
C GLU A 120 -20.90 8.01 19.48
N VAL A 121 -21.56 8.71 18.55
CA VAL A 121 -21.62 10.18 18.53
C VAL A 121 -22.29 10.73 19.78
N ASP A 122 -23.47 10.21 20.15
CA ASP A 122 -24.20 10.66 21.36
C ASP A 122 -23.35 10.51 22.63
N VAL A 123 -22.70 9.35 22.79
CA VAL A 123 -21.81 9.10 23.94
C VAL A 123 -20.60 10.05 23.94
N SER A 124 -20.05 10.37 22.77
CA SER A 124 -18.93 11.31 22.66
C SER A 124 -19.35 12.75 22.95
N HIS A 125 -20.51 13.17 22.42
CA HIS A 125 -21.06 14.51 22.62
C HIS A 125 -21.48 14.75 24.07
N ALA A 126 -22.03 13.73 24.75
CA ALA A 126 -22.28 13.77 26.19
C ALA A 126 -21.01 14.07 27.03
N ARG A 127 -19.84 13.74 26.50
CA ARG A 127 -18.52 14.01 27.12
C ARG A 127 -17.84 15.27 26.59
N GLY A 128 -18.54 16.09 25.80
CA GLY A 128 -18.00 17.32 25.22
C GLY A 128 -16.96 17.09 24.11
N ARG A 129 -16.96 15.93 23.46
CA ARG A 129 -15.97 15.57 22.42
C ARG A 129 -16.64 15.35 21.07
N SER A 130 -16.05 15.89 20.00
CA SER A 130 -16.50 15.65 18.62
C SER A 130 -15.78 14.47 17.96
N LEU A 131 -16.45 13.83 17.00
CA LEU A 131 -15.92 12.74 16.17
C LEU A 131 -15.86 13.18 14.71
N ASP A 132 -14.87 12.67 13.97
CA ASP A 132 -14.73 12.97 12.55
C ASP A 132 -15.65 12.05 11.72
N VAL A 133 -16.42 12.58 10.76
CA VAL A 133 -17.30 11.78 9.87
C VAL A 133 -16.86 11.93 8.42
N GLY A 134 -16.93 10.85 7.64
CA GLY A 134 -16.60 10.90 6.20
C GLY A 134 -15.11 10.92 5.87
N VAL A 135 -14.24 10.70 6.84
CA VAL A 135 -12.78 10.65 6.68
C VAL A 135 -12.19 9.49 7.47
N ILE A 136 -11.03 8.99 7.04
CA ILE A 136 -10.20 8.15 7.90
C ILE A 136 -9.60 9.02 9.01
N SER A 137 -9.92 8.72 10.27
CA SER A 137 -9.45 9.48 11.43
C SER A 137 -8.81 8.55 12.44
N TRP A 138 -7.52 8.79 12.73
CA TRP A 138 -6.77 8.08 13.76
C TRP A 138 -7.39 8.26 15.15
N ARG A 139 -7.98 9.43 15.42
CA ARG A 139 -8.69 9.68 16.68
C ARG A 139 -9.91 8.77 16.83
N ASN A 140 -10.66 8.58 15.75
CA ASN A 140 -11.78 7.65 15.75
C ASN A 140 -11.30 6.20 15.79
N ALA A 141 -10.32 5.83 14.96
CA ALA A 141 -9.80 4.47 14.89
C ALA A 141 -9.36 3.94 16.26
N LEU A 142 -8.74 4.79 17.09
CA LEU A 142 -8.26 4.43 18.42
C LEU A 142 -9.22 4.82 19.57
N GLY A 143 -10.34 5.49 19.27
CA GLY A 143 -11.22 6.09 20.27
C GLY A 143 -12.68 5.64 20.23
N LEU A 144 -13.06 4.83 19.24
CA LEU A 144 -14.39 4.21 19.14
C LEU A 144 -14.47 2.91 19.95
N SER A 145 -15.48 2.07 19.68
CA SER A 145 -15.65 0.79 20.36
C SER A 145 -14.40 -0.12 20.27
N PRO A 146 -14.09 -0.92 21.32
CA PRO A 146 -12.89 -1.76 21.34
C PRO A 146 -12.76 -2.70 20.14
N PHE A 147 -13.88 -3.27 19.69
CA PHE A 147 -13.93 -4.10 18.48
C PHE A 147 -13.42 -3.33 17.25
N LYS A 148 -13.89 -2.09 17.04
CA LYS A 148 -13.47 -1.27 15.90
C LYS A 148 -11.97 -1.00 15.95
N THR A 149 -11.47 -0.64 17.12
CA THR A 149 -10.05 -0.36 17.33
C THR A 149 -9.17 -1.59 17.11
N VAL A 150 -9.52 -2.74 17.70
CA VAL A 150 -8.76 -3.98 17.53
C VAL A 150 -8.75 -4.43 16.08
N ALA A 151 -9.91 -4.43 15.41
CA ALA A 151 -9.99 -4.81 13.99
C ALA A 151 -9.18 -3.85 13.10
N TRP A 152 -9.20 -2.55 13.40
CA TRP A 152 -8.46 -1.55 12.64
C TRP A 152 -6.94 -1.73 12.80
N VAL A 153 -6.47 -1.92 14.03
CA VAL A 153 -5.05 -2.19 14.32
C VAL A 153 -4.61 -3.53 13.72
N ALA A 154 -5.44 -4.57 13.79
CA ALA A 154 -5.14 -5.86 13.20
C ALA A 154 -5.03 -5.78 11.67
N LEU A 155 -5.89 -5.01 11.00
CA LEU A 155 -5.75 -4.72 9.56
C LEU A 155 -4.45 -3.98 9.25
N LEU A 156 -4.01 -3.05 10.10
CA LEU A 156 -2.74 -2.34 9.92
C LEU A 156 -1.53 -3.28 10.07
N VAL A 157 -1.48 -4.05 11.16
CA VAL A 157 -0.35 -4.96 11.46
C VAL A 157 -0.22 -6.05 10.40
N THR A 158 -1.34 -6.64 9.98
CA THR A 158 -1.34 -7.67 8.92
C THR A 158 -0.97 -7.12 7.54
N SER A 159 -0.93 -5.79 7.33
CA SER A 159 -0.41 -5.22 6.08
C SER A 159 1.13 -5.16 6.06
N LEU A 160 1.81 -5.24 7.20
CA LEU A 160 3.28 -5.10 7.24
C LEU A 160 4.00 -6.21 6.45
N PRO A 161 3.63 -7.49 6.52
CA PRO A 161 4.28 -8.53 5.71
C PRO A 161 4.14 -8.30 4.20
N LEU A 162 3.01 -7.77 3.73
CA LEU A 162 2.81 -7.46 2.31
C LEU A 162 3.79 -6.40 1.80
N HIS A 163 4.14 -5.43 2.63
CA HIS A 163 5.07 -4.36 2.26
C HIS A 163 6.53 -4.74 2.47
N LEU A 164 6.84 -5.49 3.53
CA LEU A 164 8.21 -5.76 3.95
C LEU A 164 8.79 -7.06 3.40
N LEU A 165 7.95 -8.04 3.04
CA LEU A 165 8.41 -9.39 2.68
C LEU A 165 7.99 -9.83 1.28
N PHE A 166 6.84 -9.38 0.78
CA PHE A 166 6.21 -10.02 -0.39
C PHE A 166 7.03 -9.86 -1.69
N ASN A 167 7.65 -8.70 -1.92
CA ASN A 167 8.55 -8.54 -3.06
C ASN A 167 9.75 -9.49 -2.96
N SER A 168 10.40 -9.59 -1.80
CA SER A 168 11.53 -10.49 -1.56
C SER A 168 11.16 -11.96 -1.43
N ALA A 169 9.85 -12.30 -1.46
CA ALA A 169 9.43 -13.69 -1.62
C ALA A 169 9.79 -14.22 -3.00
N ILE A 170 9.93 -13.35 -4.01
CA ILE A 170 10.53 -13.68 -5.31
C ILE A 170 12.03 -13.39 -5.20
N LEU A 171 12.84 -14.39 -5.54
CA LEU A 171 14.29 -14.32 -5.47
C LEU A 171 14.87 -14.58 -6.86
N GLN A 172 15.86 -13.77 -7.22
CA GLN A 172 16.71 -13.99 -8.39
C GLN A 172 18.14 -14.24 -7.92
N SER A 173 18.85 -15.16 -8.57
CA SER A 173 20.27 -15.34 -8.33
C SER A 173 21.15 -14.39 -9.15
N ALA A 174 22.33 -14.08 -8.63
CA ALA A 174 23.45 -13.52 -9.38
C ALA A 174 24.60 -14.53 -9.43
N ASP A 175 25.32 -14.52 -10.55
CA ASP A 175 26.53 -15.31 -10.74
C ASP A 175 27.63 -14.86 -9.77
N SER A 176 28.36 -15.80 -9.18
CA SER A 176 29.54 -15.51 -8.39
C SER A 176 30.70 -15.28 -9.36
N GLU A 177 31.29 -14.07 -9.34
CA GLU A 177 32.53 -13.79 -10.07
C GLU A 177 33.64 -14.69 -9.52
N GLY A 178 33.82 -15.90 -10.07
CA GLY A 178 34.83 -16.80 -9.50
C GLY A 178 35.09 -18.15 -10.15
N SER A 179 34.15 -18.82 -10.83
CA SER A 179 34.36 -20.25 -11.13
C SER A 179 34.09 -20.77 -12.53
N HIS A 180 33.50 -20.03 -13.48
CA HIS A 180 33.47 -20.43 -14.90
C HIS A 180 33.36 -19.23 -15.86
N ALA A 181 34.42 -18.41 -15.94
CA ALA A 181 34.48 -17.21 -16.78
C ALA A 181 34.50 -17.47 -18.31
N GLN A 182 34.16 -18.68 -18.78
CA GLN A 182 34.12 -19.00 -20.22
C GLN A 182 32.79 -19.56 -20.74
N ASP A 183 31.84 -19.99 -19.89
CA ASP A 183 30.54 -20.53 -20.37
C ASP A 183 29.29 -19.75 -19.89
N GLY A 184 29.45 -18.74 -19.02
CA GLY A 184 28.32 -17.94 -18.52
C GLY A 184 27.42 -18.73 -17.56
N GLY A 185 27.41 -18.37 -16.28
CA GLY A 185 26.62 -19.06 -15.26
C GLY A 185 25.12 -19.06 -15.57
N ASN A 186 24.42 -20.03 -14.98
CA ASN A 186 22.96 -20.06 -14.99
C ASN A 186 22.40 -19.12 -13.91
N CYS A 187 21.46 -18.28 -14.31
CA CYS A 187 20.65 -17.44 -13.43
C CYS A 187 19.33 -18.15 -13.13
N TYR A 188 18.97 -18.18 -11.86
CA TYR A 188 17.80 -18.86 -11.35
C TYR A 188 16.77 -17.85 -10.83
N VAL A 189 15.49 -18.19 -10.99
CA VAL A 189 14.38 -17.48 -10.35
C VAL A 189 13.63 -18.47 -9.47
N GLY A 190 13.38 -18.06 -8.23
CA GLY A 190 12.74 -18.89 -7.22
C GLY A 190 11.80 -18.12 -6.31
N VAL A 191 11.13 -18.88 -5.45
CA VAL A 191 10.22 -18.34 -4.44
C VAL A 191 10.59 -18.85 -3.06
N SER A 192 10.78 -17.92 -2.12
CA SER A 192 11.02 -18.24 -0.71
C SER A 192 9.72 -18.65 -0.04
N ASN A 193 9.58 -19.94 0.27
CA ASN A 193 8.41 -20.48 0.98
C ASN A 193 8.15 -19.82 2.33
N PRO A 194 9.13 -19.55 3.22
CA PRO A 194 8.84 -18.93 4.52
C PRO A 194 8.30 -17.50 4.39
N LEU A 195 8.85 -16.71 3.44
CA LEU A 195 8.36 -15.35 3.19
C LEU A 195 6.96 -15.37 2.59
N LEU A 196 6.73 -16.22 1.58
CA LEU A 196 5.43 -16.38 0.94
C LEU A 196 4.38 -16.86 1.95
N LEU A 197 4.70 -17.86 2.78
CA LEU A 197 3.81 -18.38 3.82
C LEU A 197 3.42 -17.29 4.81
N THR A 198 4.37 -16.47 5.26
CA THR A 198 4.10 -15.35 6.17
C THR A 198 3.10 -14.36 5.57
N VAL A 199 3.26 -14.02 4.29
CA VAL A 199 2.32 -13.15 3.56
C VAL A 199 0.95 -13.81 3.42
N THR A 200 0.91 -15.09 3.05
CA THR A 200 -0.32 -15.87 2.90
C THR A 200 -1.11 -15.95 4.22
N LEU A 201 -0.44 -16.21 5.34
CA LEU A 201 -1.06 -16.19 6.67
C LEU A 201 -1.60 -14.81 7.03
N ALA A 202 -0.86 -13.74 6.74
CA ALA A 202 -1.35 -12.38 6.95
C ALA A 202 -2.61 -12.07 6.13
N CYS A 203 -2.68 -12.53 4.88
CA CYS A 203 -3.87 -12.42 4.02
C CYS A 203 -5.06 -13.23 4.55
N LEU A 204 -4.84 -14.45 5.06
CA LEU A 204 -5.88 -15.27 5.69
C LEU A 204 -6.48 -14.56 6.91
N VAL A 205 -5.62 -14.03 7.79
CA VAL A 205 -6.07 -13.27 8.96
C VAL A 205 -6.87 -12.04 8.53
N LYS A 206 -6.44 -11.32 7.48
CA LYS A 206 -7.22 -10.20 6.92
C LYS A 206 -8.61 -10.61 6.45
N VAL A 207 -8.72 -11.73 5.70
CA VAL A 207 -10.01 -12.23 5.24
C VAL A 207 -10.94 -12.50 6.41
N ILE A 208 -10.44 -13.18 7.46
CA ILE A 208 -11.21 -13.45 8.69
C ILE A 208 -11.68 -12.14 9.33
N ILE A 209 -10.78 -11.16 9.48
CA ILE A 209 -11.12 -9.84 10.04
C ILE A 209 -12.21 -9.16 9.18
N CYS A 210 -12.06 -9.11 7.85
CA CYS A 210 -13.04 -8.48 6.95
C CYS A 210 -14.43 -9.13 7.06
N VAL A 211 -14.50 -10.46 7.16
CA VAL A 211 -15.75 -11.18 7.39
C VAL A 211 -16.34 -10.84 8.76
N MET A 212 -15.51 -10.83 9.82
CA MET A 212 -15.94 -10.45 11.17
C MET A 212 -16.49 -9.02 11.22
N ILE A 213 -15.88 -8.07 10.51
CA ILE A 213 -16.35 -6.69 10.44
C ILE A 213 -17.78 -6.64 9.92
N VAL A 214 -18.08 -7.30 8.79
CA VAL A 214 -19.44 -7.30 8.22
C VAL A 214 -20.45 -7.99 9.14
N TRP A 215 -20.03 -9.02 9.86
CA TRP A 215 -20.88 -9.79 10.77
C TRP A 215 -21.17 -9.06 12.09
N VAL A 216 -20.14 -8.48 12.72
CA VAL A 216 -20.22 -7.81 14.04
C VAL A 216 -20.77 -6.40 13.96
N LEU A 217 -20.35 -5.61 12.96
CA LEU A 217 -21.03 -4.35 12.67
C LEU A 217 -22.38 -4.74 12.09
N GLY A 218 -23.38 -4.89 12.95
CA GLY A 218 -24.77 -5.17 12.59
C GLY A 218 -25.39 -4.01 11.81
N PRO A 219 -26.69 -4.06 11.48
CA PRO A 219 -27.36 -3.09 10.60
C PRO A 219 -27.41 -1.64 11.12
N GLN A 220 -26.78 -1.33 12.25
CA GLN A 220 -26.66 0.03 12.75
C GLN A 220 -25.99 0.94 11.70
N GLU A 221 -26.57 2.12 11.53
CA GLU A 221 -26.12 3.13 10.57
C GLU A 221 -24.77 3.70 11.02
N SER A 222 -23.68 3.09 10.53
CA SER A 222 -22.37 3.74 10.57
C SER A 222 -22.44 4.97 9.68
N LEU A 223 -22.07 6.12 10.21
CA LEU A 223 -22.07 7.40 9.52
C LEU A 223 -20.83 7.46 8.63
N VAL A 224 -20.97 6.91 7.42
CA VAL A 224 -19.86 6.77 6.48
C VAL A 224 -19.64 8.04 5.68
N THR A 225 -20.71 8.77 5.35
CA THR A 225 -20.66 10.03 4.62
C THR A 225 -21.13 11.21 5.47
N PRO A 226 -20.79 12.46 5.12
CA PRO A 226 -21.39 13.63 5.73
C PRO A 226 -22.91 13.66 5.57
N GLY A 227 -23.42 13.16 4.44
CA GLY A 227 -24.85 13.05 4.22
C GLY A 227 -25.52 12.10 5.20
N ASP A 228 -24.87 10.98 5.57
CA ASP A 228 -25.39 10.07 6.60
C ASP A 228 -25.55 10.82 7.93
N ALA A 229 -24.53 11.60 8.32
CA ALA A 229 -24.60 12.43 9.52
C ALA A 229 -25.72 13.47 9.45
N VAL A 230 -25.80 14.26 8.36
CA VAL A 230 -26.85 15.29 8.20
C VAL A 230 -28.24 14.66 8.27
N ALA A 231 -28.47 13.57 7.53
CA ALA A 231 -29.76 12.87 7.55
C ALA A 231 -30.10 12.34 8.95
N SER A 232 -29.10 11.81 9.67
CA SER A 232 -29.27 11.31 11.04
C SER A 232 -29.61 12.42 12.03
N PHE A 233 -28.90 13.55 12.00
CA PHE A 233 -29.17 14.70 12.88
C PHE A 233 -30.49 15.40 12.57
N ILE A 234 -30.93 15.44 11.31
CA ILE A 234 -32.26 15.97 10.95
C ILE A 234 -33.37 15.05 11.47
N SER A 235 -33.18 13.73 11.35
CA SER A 235 -34.19 12.75 11.77
C SER A 235 -34.28 12.64 13.29
N VAL A 236 -33.14 12.66 13.97
CA VAL A 236 -33.02 12.60 15.43
C VAL A 236 -32.05 13.69 15.85
N PRO A 237 -32.57 14.88 16.25
CA PRO A 237 -31.75 15.97 16.76
C PRO A 237 -30.90 15.54 17.95
N ASP A 238 -29.68 16.06 18.02
CA ASP A 238 -28.77 15.76 19.12
C ASP A 238 -29.05 16.69 20.32
N SER A 239 -29.52 16.10 21.42
CA SER A 239 -29.85 16.82 22.64
C SER A 239 -28.63 17.47 23.31
N TYR A 240 -27.42 16.98 23.05
CA TYR A 240 -26.20 17.53 23.64
C TYR A 240 -25.67 18.77 22.92
N THR A 241 -26.07 18.97 21.65
CA THR A 241 -25.63 20.10 20.80
C THR A 241 -26.74 21.08 20.42
N ALA A 242 -28.01 20.76 20.69
CA ALA A 242 -29.18 21.59 20.33
C ALA A 242 -29.05 23.08 20.73
N ASP A 243 -28.42 23.37 21.89
CA ASP A 243 -28.21 24.74 22.39
C ASP A 243 -26.72 25.10 22.56
N ARG A 244 -25.81 24.27 22.04
CA ARG A 244 -24.36 24.43 22.23
C ARG A 244 -23.61 24.45 20.91
N LEU A 245 -23.55 25.63 20.30
CA LEU A 245 -22.78 25.89 19.09
C LEU A 245 -21.25 25.68 19.28
N GLU A 246 -20.79 25.70 20.53
CA GLU A 246 -19.39 25.48 20.93
C GLU A 246 -18.86 24.09 20.56
N LEU A 247 -19.71 23.06 20.51
CA LEU A 247 -19.32 21.70 20.12
C LEU A 247 -19.07 21.56 18.61
N LEU A 248 -19.65 22.44 17.80
CA LEU A 248 -19.40 22.53 16.35
C LEU A 248 -18.14 23.34 16.00
N VAL A 249 -17.64 24.18 16.91
CA VAL A 249 -16.51 25.07 16.67
C VAL A 249 -15.30 24.61 17.47
N LYS A 250 -14.30 24.02 16.81
CA LYS A 250 -12.96 23.84 17.40
C LYS A 250 -12.41 25.23 17.77
N HIS A 251 -12.50 25.58 19.05
CA HIS A 251 -12.14 26.88 19.64
C HIS A 251 -13.18 28.00 19.37
N PRO A 252 -14.25 28.09 20.17
CA PRO A 252 -15.08 29.29 20.16
C PRO A 252 -14.21 30.47 20.62
N LYS A 253 -13.89 31.39 19.69
CA LYS A 253 -13.21 32.65 20.04
C LYS A 253 -14.11 33.61 20.83
N HIS A 254 -15.41 33.33 20.84
CA HIS A 254 -16.41 34.07 21.60
C HIS A 254 -17.22 33.04 22.40
N LYS A 255 -17.40 33.27 23.70
CA LYS A 255 -18.55 32.71 24.42
C LYS A 255 -19.76 33.13 23.61
N ALA A 256 -20.42 32.19 22.94
CA ALA A 256 -21.63 32.51 22.22
C ALA A 256 -22.64 32.96 23.29
N ASP A 257 -23.00 34.25 23.30
CA ASP A 257 -24.14 34.71 24.08
C ASP A 257 -25.33 33.84 23.68
N SER A 258 -25.84 33.08 24.63
CA SER A 258 -26.87 32.07 24.44
C SER A 258 -28.08 32.71 23.76
N GLY A 259 -28.31 32.41 22.48
CA GLY A 259 -29.54 32.74 21.76
C GLY A 259 -29.46 33.87 20.72
N SER A 260 -28.33 34.58 20.56
CA SER A 260 -28.23 35.60 19.51
C SER A 260 -27.93 34.98 18.13
N PRO A 261 -28.64 35.36 17.05
CA PRO A 261 -28.32 34.91 15.70
C PRO A 261 -26.89 35.27 15.33
N ILE A 262 -26.08 34.30 14.93
CA ILE A 262 -24.72 34.55 14.47
C ILE A 262 -24.79 34.99 13.02
N LEU A 263 -24.39 36.23 12.73
CA LEU A 263 -24.28 36.72 11.37
C LEU A 263 -23.18 35.93 10.63
N TRP A 264 -23.59 35.13 9.65
CA TRP A 264 -22.65 34.47 8.75
C TRP A 264 -21.97 35.52 7.86
N ARG A 265 -20.65 35.70 8.05
CA ARG A 265 -19.83 36.54 7.18
C ARG A 265 -19.10 35.66 6.17
N TYR A 266 -19.38 35.88 4.88
CA TYR A 266 -18.64 35.20 3.83
C TYR A 266 -17.17 35.65 3.84
N THR A 267 -16.27 34.71 4.11
CA THR A 267 -14.83 34.90 3.92
C THR A 267 -14.36 33.96 2.81
N PRO A 268 -13.84 34.47 1.69
CA PRO A 268 -13.32 33.62 0.62
C PRO A 268 -12.07 32.90 1.12
N LEU A 269 -12.18 31.58 1.28
CA LEU A 269 -11.08 30.73 1.69
C LEU A 269 -10.62 29.86 0.52
N ARG A 270 -9.31 29.66 0.39
CA ARG A 270 -8.75 28.71 -0.58
C ARG A 270 -9.17 27.29 -0.18
N ARG A 271 -9.43 26.41 -1.16
CA ARG A 271 -9.83 25.02 -0.90
C ARG A 271 -8.85 24.27 0.01
N SER A 272 -7.55 24.54 -0.11
CA SER A 272 -6.50 23.92 0.72
C SER A 272 -6.55 24.32 2.19
N SER A 273 -7.26 25.40 2.55
CA SER A 273 -7.36 25.88 3.94
C SER A 273 -8.17 24.97 4.86
N CYS A 274 -8.95 24.04 4.32
CA CYS A 274 -9.66 23.03 5.12
C CYS A 274 -8.71 22.00 5.76
N ILE A 275 -7.44 21.98 5.33
CA ILE A 275 -6.40 21.12 5.87
C ILE A 275 -5.39 21.97 6.63
N SER A 276 -5.06 21.55 7.85
CA SER A 276 -4.04 22.22 8.66
C SER A 276 -2.72 22.34 7.91
N ARG A 277 -2.07 23.51 8.02
CA ARG A 277 -0.73 23.76 7.45
C ARG A 277 0.28 22.71 7.90
N TRP A 278 0.18 22.25 9.14
CA TRP A 278 1.02 21.18 9.68
C TRP A 278 0.85 19.85 8.94
N THR A 279 -0.36 19.48 8.53
CA THR A 279 -0.58 18.25 7.75
C THR A 279 0.19 18.30 6.43
N TRP A 280 0.16 19.46 5.76
CA TRP A 280 0.93 19.68 4.53
C TRP A 280 2.43 19.61 4.81
N THR A 281 2.90 20.35 5.83
CA THR A 281 4.31 20.39 6.21
C THR A 281 4.84 18.99 6.54
N TYR A 282 4.18 18.22 7.40
CA TYR A 282 4.64 16.89 7.77
C TYR A 282 4.62 15.91 6.58
N THR A 283 3.58 15.95 5.74
CA THR A 283 3.47 15.05 4.57
C THR A 283 4.60 15.30 3.57
N TYR A 284 4.88 16.57 3.25
CA TYR A 284 5.95 16.90 2.31
C TYR A 284 7.35 16.81 2.92
N ALA A 285 7.53 17.19 4.18
CA ALA A 285 8.81 17.07 4.87
C ALA A 285 9.24 15.61 4.99
N PHE A 286 8.30 14.71 5.29
CA PHE A 286 8.56 13.26 5.29
C PHE A 286 9.04 12.77 3.91
N PHE A 287 8.38 13.20 2.84
CA PHE A 287 8.75 12.81 1.47
C PHE A 287 10.14 13.35 1.08
N VAL A 288 10.41 14.62 1.36
CA VAL A 288 11.72 15.24 1.13
C VAL A 288 12.81 14.51 1.92
N ALA A 289 12.56 14.17 3.18
CA ALA A 289 13.50 13.40 3.99
C ALA A 289 13.81 12.02 3.37
N CYS A 290 12.80 11.30 2.88
CA CYS A 290 13.01 10.01 2.19
C CYS A 290 13.87 10.16 0.93
N ILE A 291 13.62 11.19 0.12
CA ILE A 291 14.43 11.49 -1.08
C ILE A 291 15.86 11.84 -0.69
N LEU A 292 16.07 12.67 0.34
CA LEU A 292 17.40 13.07 0.79
C LEU A 292 18.20 11.88 1.32
N VAL A 293 17.57 10.96 2.06
CA VAL A 293 18.21 9.71 2.51
C VAL A 293 18.59 8.85 1.30
N ALA A 294 17.69 8.65 0.34
CA ALA A 294 18.00 7.91 -0.88
C ALA A 294 19.14 8.55 -1.68
N ALA A 295 19.12 9.87 -1.86
CA ALA A 295 20.17 10.61 -2.55
C ALA A 295 21.52 10.55 -1.80
N GLY A 296 21.50 10.57 -0.46
CA GLY A 296 22.70 10.43 0.36
C GLY A 296 23.35 9.05 0.25
N VAL A 297 22.53 7.98 0.26
CA VAL A 297 23.01 6.59 0.05
C VAL A 297 23.64 6.46 -1.34
N LEU A 298 22.95 6.93 -2.38
CA LEU A 298 23.47 6.92 -3.75
C LEU A 298 24.73 7.77 -3.91
N GLY A 299 24.78 8.93 -3.26
CA GLY A 299 25.92 9.83 -3.29
C GLY A 299 27.16 9.24 -2.62
N LYS A 300 27.00 8.58 -1.46
CA LYS A 300 28.10 7.90 -0.77
C LYS A 300 28.71 6.82 -1.66
N GLU A 301 27.86 6.01 -2.28
CA GLU A 301 28.32 4.91 -3.11
C GLU A 301 29.00 5.38 -4.39
N TYR A 302 28.45 6.43 -5.03
CA TYR A 302 29.11 7.09 -6.15
C TYR A 302 30.51 7.60 -5.81
N GLN A 303 30.71 8.14 -4.60
CA GLN A 303 32.03 8.59 -4.14
C GLN A 303 32.98 7.42 -3.89
N MET A 304 32.51 6.29 -3.33
CA MET A 304 33.35 5.11 -3.13
C MET A 304 33.87 4.57 -4.46
N ILE A 305 32.99 4.45 -5.45
CA ILE A 305 33.31 4.02 -6.81
C ILE A 305 34.27 5.00 -7.50
N LYS A 306 34.01 6.31 -7.42
CA LYS A 306 34.85 7.33 -8.07
C LYS A 306 36.32 7.29 -7.59
N ASN A 307 36.53 6.94 -6.33
CA ASN A 307 37.85 6.93 -5.71
C ASN A 307 38.67 5.66 -6.05
N ASP A 308 38.07 4.67 -6.71
CA ASP A 308 38.76 3.47 -7.18
C ASP A 308 39.14 3.64 -8.66
N GLU A 309 40.42 3.93 -8.94
CA GLU A 309 40.89 4.29 -10.29
C GLU A 309 40.82 3.13 -11.30
N MET A 310 40.71 1.89 -10.83
CA MET A 310 40.64 0.68 -11.67
C MET A 310 39.21 0.39 -12.19
N ASP A 311 38.18 0.99 -11.59
CA ASP A 311 36.76 0.75 -11.88
C ASP A 311 36.15 1.79 -12.87
N GLN A 312 36.91 2.81 -13.27
CA GLN A 312 36.41 3.83 -14.21
C GLN A 312 36.11 3.30 -15.62
N GLN A 313 36.73 2.19 -16.03
CA GLN A 313 36.47 1.54 -17.31
C GLN A 313 35.20 0.65 -17.23
N SER A 314 34.96 -0.01 -16.10
CA SER A 314 33.75 -0.83 -15.87
C SER A 314 32.48 0.03 -15.82
N LEU A 315 32.57 1.25 -15.27
CA LEU A 315 31.50 2.25 -15.21
C LEU A 315 31.10 2.80 -16.59
N ARG A 316 32.01 2.76 -17.56
CA ARG A 316 31.71 3.23 -18.92
C ARG A 316 30.81 2.26 -19.66
N ASP A 317 30.86 0.97 -19.30
CA ASP A 317 30.24 -0.15 -20.00
C ASP A 317 29.12 -0.85 -19.20
N SER A 318 29.05 -0.70 -17.87
CA SER A 318 28.14 -1.49 -17.03
C SER A 318 26.88 -0.74 -16.59
N SER A 319 25.74 -1.27 -17.04
CA SER A 319 24.41 -1.06 -16.46
C SER A 319 24.21 -1.81 -15.13
N SER A 320 25.28 -1.98 -14.35
CA SER A 320 25.33 -2.88 -13.20
C SER A 320 24.70 -2.26 -11.96
N PRO A 321 23.82 -3.00 -11.24
CA PRO A 321 23.19 -2.50 -10.03
C PRO A 321 24.21 -2.26 -8.92
N LEU A 322 23.97 -1.20 -8.16
CA LEU A 322 24.76 -0.76 -7.01
C LEU A 322 24.59 -1.70 -5.81
N THR A 323 25.67 -2.17 -5.21
CA THR A 323 25.62 -3.04 -4.03
C THR A 323 25.60 -2.21 -2.75
N ILE A 324 24.52 -2.28 -1.95
CA ILE A 324 24.38 -1.54 -0.68
C ILE A 324 24.90 -2.37 0.50
N ILE A 325 24.59 -3.67 0.51
CA ILE A 325 25.05 -4.61 1.54
C ILE A 325 25.72 -5.78 0.83
N PRO A 326 27.04 -5.99 1.02
CA PRO A 326 27.78 -7.08 0.39
C PRO A 326 27.54 -8.42 1.10
N PRO A 327 27.80 -9.56 0.43
CA PRO A 327 27.55 -10.91 0.95
C PRO A 327 28.32 -11.20 2.25
N ASN A 328 29.58 -10.77 2.35
CA ASN A 328 30.44 -11.04 3.51
C ASN A 328 30.14 -10.15 4.73
N SER A 329 29.03 -9.40 4.69
CA SER A 329 28.58 -8.65 5.85
C SER A 329 27.93 -9.59 6.85
N SER A 330 28.16 -9.40 8.15
CA SER A 330 27.52 -10.21 9.21
C SER A 330 26.03 -9.88 9.39
N VAL A 331 25.35 -9.42 8.33
CA VAL A 331 23.96 -8.96 8.35
C VAL A 331 23.05 -10.17 8.02
N PRO A 332 22.12 -10.54 8.92
CA PRO A 332 21.21 -11.64 8.65
C PRO A 332 20.33 -11.40 7.41
N PHE A 333 20.04 -12.46 6.65
CA PHE A 333 19.15 -12.42 5.47
C PHE A 333 17.86 -11.62 5.70
N ILE A 334 17.17 -11.88 6.82
CA ILE A 334 15.91 -11.20 7.13
C ILE A 334 16.11 -9.70 7.30
N THR A 335 17.23 -9.26 7.87
CA THR A 335 17.55 -7.84 8.01
C THR A 335 17.75 -7.20 6.65
N THR A 336 18.46 -7.87 5.73
CA THR A 336 18.64 -7.44 4.34
C THR A 336 17.30 -7.30 3.62
N VAL A 337 16.40 -8.28 3.76
CA VAL A 337 15.03 -8.25 3.22
C VAL A 337 14.24 -7.06 3.77
N LEU A 338 14.24 -6.87 5.09
CA LEU A 338 13.51 -5.78 5.72
C LEU A 338 14.03 -4.42 5.24
N LEU A 339 15.35 -4.20 5.24
CA LEU A 339 15.97 -2.95 4.80
C LEU A 339 15.66 -2.64 3.34
N ALA A 340 15.73 -3.64 2.45
CA ALA A 340 15.41 -3.48 1.04
C ALA A 340 13.95 -3.04 0.78
N ASN A 341 13.04 -3.39 1.69
CA ASN A 341 11.61 -3.12 1.55
C ASN A 341 11.09 -1.99 2.46
N ILE A 342 11.91 -1.38 3.33
CA ILE A 342 11.52 -0.16 4.07
C ILE A 342 10.98 0.93 3.13
N PRO A 343 11.61 1.22 1.97
CA PRO A 343 11.09 2.22 1.03
C PRO A 343 9.65 1.92 0.57
N GLN A 344 9.31 0.64 0.38
CA GLN A 344 7.95 0.20 0.02
C GLN A 344 6.96 0.55 1.13
N LEU A 345 7.31 0.29 2.39
CA LEU A 345 6.45 0.66 3.53
C LEU A 345 6.24 2.19 3.62
N LEU A 346 7.30 2.97 3.45
CA LEU A 346 7.24 4.44 3.46
C LEU A 346 6.34 4.97 2.33
N LEU A 347 6.40 4.34 1.15
CA LEU A 347 5.54 4.67 0.01
C LEU A 347 4.05 4.42 0.31
N SER A 348 3.73 3.33 1.03
CA SER A 348 2.35 3.08 1.47
C SER A 348 1.87 4.09 2.51
N VAL A 349 2.72 4.52 3.45
CA VAL A 349 2.40 5.62 4.38
C VAL A 349 2.06 6.89 3.60
N TRP A 350 2.79 7.16 2.52
CA TRP A 350 2.54 8.30 1.64
C TRP A 350 1.18 8.21 0.93
N TYR A 351 0.83 7.03 0.41
CA TYR A 351 -0.50 6.76 -0.15
C TYR A 351 -1.61 7.09 0.85
N PHE A 352 -1.52 6.63 2.10
CA PHE A 352 -2.53 6.92 3.13
C PHE A 352 -2.64 8.41 3.44
N ALA A 353 -1.50 9.13 3.50
CA ALA A 353 -1.48 10.57 3.74
C ALA A 353 -2.19 11.33 2.59
N TYR A 354 -1.88 11.00 1.34
CA TYR A 354 -2.53 11.62 0.18
C TYR A 354 -4.00 11.25 0.06
N ASN A 355 -4.35 9.99 0.32
CA ASN A 355 -5.75 9.56 0.37
C ASN A 355 -6.54 10.37 1.40
N ALA A 356 -5.98 10.61 2.58
CA ALA A 356 -6.61 11.42 3.62
C ALA A 356 -6.76 12.90 3.22
N ILE A 357 -5.73 13.50 2.59
CA ILE A 357 -5.75 14.88 2.08
C ILE A 357 -6.82 15.04 1.01
N LEU A 358 -6.81 14.21 -0.03
CA LEU A 358 -7.76 14.28 -1.14
C LEU A 358 -9.20 14.05 -0.66
N THR A 359 -9.39 13.11 0.28
CA THR A 359 -10.68 12.85 0.89
C THR A 359 -11.22 14.10 1.59
N ARG A 360 -10.40 14.76 2.43
CA ARG A 360 -10.81 15.99 3.14
C ARG A 360 -11.12 17.15 2.20
N LEU A 361 -10.32 17.33 1.14
CA LEU A 361 -10.58 18.35 0.12
C LEU A 361 -11.93 18.14 -0.55
N GLN A 362 -12.22 16.91 -0.97
CA GLN A 362 -13.49 16.59 -1.61
C GLN A 362 -14.67 16.70 -0.65
N LEU A 363 -14.50 16.23 0.59
CA LEU A 363 -15.52 16.33 1.63
C LEU A 363 -15.90 17.78 1.90
N SER A 364 -14.89 18.64 2.05
CA SER A 364 -15.08 20.07 2.27
C SER A 364 -15.76 20.74 1.09
N GLN A 365 -15.45 20.33 -0.15
CA GLN A 365 -16.13 20.83 -1.33
C GLN A 365 -17.61 20.39 -1.35
N GLU A 366 -17.89 19.12 -1.06
CA GLU A 366 -19.25 18.59 -0.97
C GLU A 366 -20.06 19.35 0.10
N TRP A 367 -19.48 19.56 1.27
CA TRP A 367 -20.09 20.35 2.35
C TRP A 367 -20.38 21.80 1.95
N ALA A 368 -19.43 22.48 1.30
CA ALA A 368 -19.59 23.87 0.88
C ALA A 368 -20.65 24.03 -0.22
N LEU A 369 -20.89 23.02 -1.05
CA LEU A 369 -21.92 23.11 -2.10
C LEU A 369 -23.35 23.13 -1.54
N TYR A 370 -23.57 22.55 -0.36
CA TYR A 370 -24.85 22.60 0.34
C TYR A 370 -25.22 24.01 0.82
N SER A 371 -24.24 24.89 1.03
CA SER A 371 -24.52 26.27 1.46
C SER A 371 -24.88 27.21 0.30
N THR A 372 -24.54 26.86 -0.94
CA THR A 372 -24.74 27.73 -2.11
C THR A 372 -25.91 27.30 -3.00
N SER A 373 -26.28 26.03 -2.96
CA SER A 373 -27.32 25.48 -3.82
C SER A 373 -28.02 24.31 -3.14
N SER A 374 -29.33 24.16 -3.39
CA SER A 374 -30.05 22.94 -3.01
C SER A 374 -29.46 21.75 -3.75
N ARG A 375 -28.95 20.76 -3.01
CA ARG A 375 -28.34 19.54 -3.55
C ARG A 375 -28.88 18.35 -2.74
N PRO A 376 -29.20 17.22 -3.39
CA PRO A 376 -29.60 16.03 -2.65
C PRO A 376 -28.46 15.49 -1.79
N LEU A 377 -28.78 14.96 -0.61
CA LEU A 377 -27.80 14.37 0.29
C LEU A 377 -27.26 13.06 -0.28
N ARG A 378 -25.93 12.90 -0.24
CA ARG A 378 -25.27 11.65 -0.60
C ARG A 378 -25.16 10.75 0.62
N VAL A 379 -25.88 9.64 0.63
CA VAL A 379 -26.00 8.76 1.79
C VAL A 379 -25.74 7.30 1.42
N SER A 380 -25.43 6.50 2.43
CA SER A 380 -25.26 5.06 2.32
C SER A 380 -26.60 4.34 2.07
N GLN A 381 -27.69 4.82 2.68
CA GLN A 381 -29.03 4.26 2.53
C GLN A 381 -30.03 5.36 2.09
N PRO A 382 -30.22 5.58 0.78
CA PRO A 382 -31.04 6.68 0.29
C PRO A 382 -32.54 6.46 0.56
N ARG A 383 -33.22 7.54 0.96
CA ARG A 383 -34.68 7.66 1.05
C ARG A 383 -35.15 8.89 0.27
N GLY A 384 -36.27 8.77 -0.44
CA GLY A 384 -36.84 9.87 -1.22
C GLY A 384 -35.88 10.36 -2.32
N GLN A 385 -35.59 11.67 -2.34
CA GLN A 385 -34.73 12.31 -3.34
C GLN A 385 -33.21 12.22 -3.03
N GLN A 386 -32.82 11.51 -1.96
CA GLN A 386 -31.42 11.33 -1.61
C GLN A 386 -30.69 10.46 -2.64
N VAL A 387 -29.38 10.69 -2.79
CA VAL A 387 -28.55 9.94 -3.74
C VAL A 387 -27.75 8.89 -2.98
N GLY A 388 -27.92 7.63 -3.38
CA GLY A 388 -27.13 6.52 -2.84
C GLY A 388 -25.67 6.57 -3.29
N THR A 389 -24.76 6.06 -2.47
CA THR A 389 -23.34 6.00 -2.83
C THR A 389 -22.71 4.65 -2.55
N TYR A 390 -21.95 4.17 -3.52
CA TYR A 390 -21.12 2.97 -3.38
C TYR A 390 -19.69 3.30 -2.94
N ARG A 391 -19.26 4.55 -3.13
CA ARG A 391 -17.95 5.05 -2.67
C ARG A 391 -18.07 5.55 -1.23
N LEU A 392 -17.25 5.02 -0.32
CA LEU A 392 -17.27 5.44 1.08
C LEU A 392 -16.92 6.93 1.21
N GLN A 393 -15.76 7.34 0.69
CA GLN A 393 -15.21 8.67 0.94
C GLN A 393 -14.78 9.36 -0.37
N LEU A 394 -13.65 8.94 -0.94
CA LEU A 394 -13.07 9.56 -2.13
C LEU A 394 -13.82 9.16 -3.44
N PRO A 395 -14.10 10.09 -4.37
CA PRO A 395 -14.62 9.78 -5.70
C PRO A 395 -13.70 8.84 -6.47
N TYR A 396 -14.30 7.88 -7.19
CA TYR A 396 -13.54 6.86 -7.93
C TYR A 396 -12.53 7.45 -8.91
N LYS A 397 -12.83 8.58 -9.57
CA LYS A 397 -11.86 9.24 -10.45
C LYS A 397 -10.52 9.57 -9.76
N TYR A 398 -10.56 10.01 -8.50
CA TYR A 398 -9.35 10.31 -7.72
C TYR A 398 -8.80 9.05 -7.06
N SER A 399 -9.67 8.16 -6.56
CA SER A 399 -9.26 6.92 -5.90
C SER A 399 -8.55 5.96 -6.86
N ILE A 400 -9.09 5.76 -8.06
CA ILE A 400 -8.52 4.88 -9.09
C ILE A 400 -7.17 5.47 -9.53
N LEU A 401 -7.11 6.77 -9.81
CA LEU A 401 -5.85 7.43 -10.15
C LEU A 401 -4.80 7.27 -9.05
N LEU A 402 -5.17 7.48 -7.80
CA LEU A 402 -4.25 7.33 -6.67
C LEU A 402 -3.78 5.88 -6.49
N ILE A 403 -4.67 4.91 -6.65
CA ILE A 403 -4.31 3.48 -6.59
C ILE A 403 -3.37 3.11 -7.74
N ILE A 404 -3.65 3.54 -8.97
CA ILE A 404 -2.80 3.27 -10.14
C ILE A 404 -1.42 3.91 -9.94
N LEU A 405 -1.37 5.19 -9.56
CA LEU A 405 -0.10 5.88 -9.29
C LEU A 405 0.70 5.18 -8.19
N SER A 406 0.02 4.78 -7.11
CA SER A 406 0.65 4.03 -6.01
C SER A 406 1.19 2.69 -6.50
N ALA A 407 0.41 1.92 -7.26
CA ALA A 407 0.82 0.61 -7.79
C ALA A 407 2.02 0.72 -8.73
N VAL A 408 2.03 1.73 -9.62
CA VAL A 408 3.15 2.02 -10.51
C VAL A 408 4.39 2.39 -9.71
N LEU A 409 4.27 3.26 -8.70
CA LEU A 409 5.41 3.64 -7.86
C LEU A 409 5.95 2.46 -7.05
N HIS A 410 5.08 1.60 -6.51
CA HIS A 410 5.48 0.38 -5.80
C HIS A 410 6.25 -0.57 -6.72
N PHE A 411 5.78 -0.77 -7.95
CA PHE A 411 6.46 -1.57 -8.97
C PHE A 411 7.82 -0.98 -9.37
N LEU A 412 7.88 0.33 -9.67
CA LEU A 412 9.16 0.99 -9.98
C LEU A 412 10.15 0.89 -8.81
N LEU A 413 9.64 0.93 -7.58
CA LEU A 413 10.47 0.81 -6.39
C LEU A 413 10.99 -0.63 -6.18
N SER A 414 10.23 -1.66 -6.57
CA SER A 414 10.70 -3.06 -6.51
C SER A 414 11.75 -3.35 -7.57
N GLU A 415 11.67 -2.70 -8.73
CA GLU A 415 12.70 -2.83 -9.79
C GLU A 415 13.98 -2.02 -9.49
N SER A 416 13.88 -1.03 -8.59
CA SER A 416 15.02 -0.21 -8.16
C SER A 416 15.67 -0.67 -6.87
N SER A 417 14.94 -1.30 -5.95
CA SER A 417 15.50 -1.83 -4.69
C SER A 417 15.09 -3.29 -4.52
N PHE A 418 16.07 -4.19 -4.57
CA PHE A 418 15.81 -5.63 -4.61
C PHE A 418 16.92 -6.43 -3.92
N VAL A 419 16.57 -7.64 -3.50
CA VAL A 419 17.48 -8.59 -2.87
C VAL A 419 17.86 -9.65 -3.89
N VAL A 420 19.14 -9.98 -3.96
CA VAL A 420 19.71 -11.02 -4.84
C VAL A 420 20.50 -11.99 -4.00
N LEU A 421 20.50 -13.25 -4.39
CA LEU A 421 21.30 -14.30 -3.75
C LEU A 421 22.44 -14.72 -4.67
N PHE A 422 23.57 -15.11 -4.09
CA PHE A 422 24.61 -15.78 -4.87
C PHE A 422 24.24 -17.24 -5.12
N THR A 423 24.78 -17.80 -6.19
CA THR A 423 24.71 -19.23 -6.45
C THR A 423 26.08 -19.85 -6.52
N ASP A 424 26.25 -20.97 -5.82
CA ASP A 424 27.35 -21.91 -6.04
C ASP A 424 26.79 -23.13 -6.77
N GLY A 425 26.90 -23.11 -8.11
CA GLY A 425 26.31 -24.15 -8.98
C GLY A 425 24.78 -24.09 -8.99
N MET A 426 24.11 -25.18 -8.57
CA MET A 426 22.63 -25.26 -8.51
C MET A 426 22.03 -24.78 -7.17
N TYR A 427 22.87 -24.37 -6.21
CA TYR A 427 22.43 -24.01 -4.87
C TYR A 427 22.60 -22.52 -4.63
N LEU A 428 21.62 -21.94 -3.95
CA LEU A 428 21.66 -20.57 -3.47
C LEU A 428 22.48 -20.50 -2.18
N ASP A 429 23.36 -19.51 -2.08
CA ASP A 429 24.17 -19.22 -0.89
C ASP A 429 23.31 -18.57 0.21
N LYS A 430 23.74 -18.72 1.47
CA LYS A 430 23.11 -18.11 2.65
C LYS A 430 23.23 -16.58 2.66
N ASP A 431 24.26 -16.06 2.00
CA ASP A 431 24.57 -14.64 1.97
C ASP A 431 23.75 -13.93 0.88
N ALA A 432 23.05 -12.87 1.28
CA ALA A 432 22.19 -12.10 0.40
C ALA A 432 22.74 -10.70 0.17
N ILE A 433 22.67 -10.28 -1.09
CA ILE A 433 23.07 -8.94 -1.51
C ILE A 433 21.84 -8.06 -1.55
N TYR A 434 21.92 -6.91 -0.87
CA TYR A 434 20.99 -5.82 -1.14
C TYR A 434 21.53 -4.96 -2.27
N ARG A 435 20.82 -4.92 -3.41
CA ARG A 435 21.20 -4.10 -4.56
C ARG A 435 20.18 -3.00 -4.84
N PHE A 436 20.69 -1.91 -5.40
CA PHE A 436 19.91 -0.81 -5.94
C PHE A 436 20.18 -0.65 -7.44
N ASN A 437 19.13 -0.73 -8.26
CA ASN A 437 19.24 -0.59 -9.70
C ASN A 437 19.45 0.87 -10.10
N THR A 438 20.64 1.18 -10.61
CA THR A 438 21.01 2.51 -11.09
C THR A 438 20.58 2.76 -12.54
N LYS A 439 19.96 1.79 -13.23
CA LYS A 439 19.44 1.95 -14.60
C LYS A 439 18.50 3.16 -14.76
N ALA A 440 17.86 3.60 -13.67
CA ALA A 440 17.03 4.81 -13.64
C ALA A 440 17.82 6.12 -13.47
N LEU A 441 19.02 6.08 -12.88
CA LEU A 441 19.91 7.24 -12.75
C LEU A 441 20.77 7.46 -13.99
N THR A 442 21.11 6.40 -14.71
CA THR A 442 21.68 6.48 -16.05
C THR A 442 20.58 6.74 -17.07
N LEU A 443 19.83 7.84 -16.92
CA LEU A 443 19.38 8.53 -18.12
C LEU A 443 20.66 8.72 -18.96
N ASP A 444 20.62 8.24 -20.19
CA ASP A 444 21.74 8.26 -21.13
C ASP A 444 22.05 9.72 -21.52
N ILE A 445 22.53 10.51 -20.55
CA ILE A 445 22.92 11.92 -20.66
C ILE A 445 24.05 12.07 -21.70
N ARG A 446 24.72 10.97 -22.06
CA ARG A 446 25.81 10.96 -23.05
C ARG A 446 25.36 11.26 -24.47
N ARG A 447 24.08 11.12 -24.83
CA ARG A 447 23.69 11.49 -26.19
C ARG A 447 23.42 12.98 -26.36
N TRP A 448 23.09 13.74 -25.32
CA TRP A 448 22.79 15.17 -25.49
C TRP A 448 24.06 16.02 -25.38
N ASP A 449 24.63 16.39 -26.52
CA ASP A 449 25.75 17.33 -26.53
C ASP A 449 25.24 18.76 -26.28
N CYS A 450 25.53 19.29 -25.09
CA CYS A 450 25.16 20.66 -24.71
C CYS A 450 25.78 21.76 -25.59
N ARG A 451 26.85 21.47 -26.36
CA ARG A 451 27.43 22.46 -27.29
C ARG A 451 26.70 22.52 -28.63
N THR A 452 26.14 21.39 -29.08
CA THR A 452 25.49 21.29 -30.39
C THR A 452 23.96 21.17 -30.31
N GLY A 453 23.40 20.89 -29.13
CA GLY A 453 21.97 20.76 -28.90
C GLY A 453 21.34 19.56 -29.61
N ARG A 454 22.11 18.49 -29.88
CA ARG A 454 21.64 17.30 -30.61
C ARG A 454 21.94 16.01 -29.86
N PHE A 455 21.19 14.95 -30.22
CA PHE A 455 21.45 13.59 -29.81
C PHE A 455 22.54 12.93 -30.69
N GLU A 456 23.65 12.46 -30.13
CA GLU A 456 24.68 11.71 -30.85
C GLU A 456 24.11 10.42 -31.47
N GLY A 457 24.39 10.19 -32.76
CA GLY A 457 24.05 8.96 -33.48
C GLY A 457 22.80 8.99 -34.38
N LEU A 458 22.12 10.13 -34.54
CA LEU A 458 21.10 10.28 -35.58
C LEU A 458 21.75 10.65 -36.93
N PRO A 459 21.49 9.93 -38.04
CA PRO A 459 21.96 10.34 -39.35
C PRO A 459 21.39 11.71 -39.69
N ASN A 460 22.22 12.59 -40.28
CA ASN A 460 21.77 13.90 -40.74
C ASN A 460 20.52 13.73 -41.63
N PRO A 461 19.48 14.56 -41.47
CA PRO A 461 18.41 14.60 -42.44
C PRO A 461 19.04 14.95 -43.79
N ALA A 462 18.92 14.02 -44.75
CA ALA A 462 19.31 14.29 -46.12
C ALA A 462 18.51 15.50 -46.61
N ILE A 463 19.22 16.54 -47.03
CA ILE A 463 18.66 17.69 -47.76
C ILE A 463 18.57 17.30 -49.23
#